data_AF-A0A944Q1N1-F1
#
_entry.id   AF-A0A944Q1N1-F1
#
_cell.length_a   1.000
_cell.length_b   1.000
_cell.length_c   1.000
_cell.angle_alpha   90.00
_cell.angle_beta   90.00
_cell.angle_gamma   90.00
#
_symmetry.space_group_name_H-M   'P 1'
#
loop_
_entity.id
_entity.type
_entity.pdbx_description
1 polymer ?
#
loop_
_entity_poly.entity_id
_entity_poly.type
_entity_poly.pdbx_seq_one_letter_code
_entity_poly.pdbx_strand_id
1 'polypeptide(L)'
;MITTTGSHHTPTQTHQKAFGEGWAGLIVVTAGKTYLTLLAALAGIAVLPALLGGTASVVQSGSMEPNISPGDVVITTPLPSDDALPVGRVITFHVDDMLVVHRLIAVRHGDALVTKGDANPQADTWTATRADITGRARLLVPYVGLPSFWLGHGNVRAFGSWAALTMLAIVLVALSVRRRTLPDDASGDETTHGDGIEADPAACAIDPDPAAQVEAAGRAPARRSARTAVIVGAALLAVVPVACAAPAAQAAGVFTGQTRTSLAWTAKSYAPISAGSMAGYGLIAATSVNDTSTFFNNSTTSGSIATTPGTTVSGFSRGDVGGTTELNTSAAKAAMASAVTARAALAQRPVTQTLAPSLSGTLPGGVYTTTTGAFTVPGTLTLDAKGDSTARFIFTTTSTLTMPRGSRILLANGAKAANVWWIVGTTATIGSSGSTTTAAGNYIVNGAAALSQATVTGRIVSATGAISLSATTVNPVN
;
A
#
# COMPACT_ATOMS: atom_id res chain seq x y z
N MET A 1 -60.85 34.42 62.25
CA MET A 1 -59.62 33.79 61.72
C MET A 1 -59.98 32.35 61.39
N ILE A 2 -60.30 32.07 60.12
CA ILE A 2 -60.38 30.77 59.43
C ILE A 2 -60.59 31.17 57.97
N THR A 3 -59.61 30.91 57.12
CA THR A 3 -59.61 31.33 55.71
C THR A 3 -59.63 30.10 54.82
N THR A 4 -60.53 30.17 53.84
CA THR A 4 -60.97 29.18 52.85
C THR A 4 -59.85 28.51 52.07
N THR A 5 -59.90 27.18 51.95
CA THR A 5 -59.04 26.37 51.08
C THR A 5 -59.62 26.32 49.66
N GLY A 6 -58.91 26.93 48.70
CA GLY A 6 -59.18 26.87 47.27
C GLY A 6 -58.46 25.71 46.58
N SER A 7 -59.18 25.04 45.69
CA SER A 7 -58.76 23.96 44.81
C SER A 7 -57.79 24.43 43.71
N HIS A 8 -56.70 23.68 43.49
CA HIS A 8 -55.94 23.76 42.24
C HIS A 8 -55.81 22.35 41.63
N HIS A 9 -56.51 22.15 40.52
CA HIS A 9 -56.24 21.10 39.54
C HIS A 9 -54.96 21.43 38.79
N THR A 10 -53.99 20.51 38.79
CA THR A 10 -52.81 20.56 37.94
C THR A 10 -53.00 19.54 36.81
N PRO A 11 -53.08 19.95 35.53
CA PRO A 11 -53.02 19.00 34.43
C PRO A 11 -51.57 18.52 34.27
N THR A 12 -51.36 17.23 34.48
CA THR A 12 -50.12 16.53 34.15
C THR A 12 -49.94 16.51 32.63
N GLN A 13 -49.21 17.49 32.10
CA GLN A 13 -48.61 17.36 30.76
C GLN A 13 -47.55 16.26 30.80
N THR A 14 -47.96 15.05 30.47
CA THR A 14 -47.05 14.02 29.98
C THR A 14 -46.70 14.39 28.54
N HIS A 15 -45.71 15.28 28.38
CA HIS A 15 -44.96 15.37 27.13
C HIS A 15 -44.22 14.04 26.94
N GLN A 16 -44.93 13.07 26.36
CA GLN A 16 -44.34 11.84 25.86
C GLN A 16 -43.24 12.20 24.87
N LYS A 17 -42.07 11.62 25.11
CA LYS A 17 -40.82 11.74 24.35
C LYS A 17 -41.01 11.32 22.89
N ALA A 18 -41.55 12.17 22.03
CA ALA A 18 -41.77 11.85 20.61
C ALA A 18 -40.63 12.27 19.66
N PHE A 19 -39.51 12.81 20.16
CA PHE A 19 -38.40 13.27 19.30
C PHE A 19 -37.15 12.38 19.29
N GLY A 20 -37.08 11.35 20.15
CA GLY A 20 -35.91 10.47 20.26
C GLY A 20 -36.00 9.14 19.50
N GLU A 21 -37.22 8.67 19.19
CA GLU A 21 -37.43 7.28 18.72
C GLU A 21 -37.43 7.13 17.19
N GLY A 22 -37.64 8.21 16.43
CA GLY A 22 -37.69 8.17 14.96
C GLY A 22 -36.31 8.21 14.29
N TRP A 23 -35.48 9.19 14.64
CA TRP A 23 -34.19 9.43 13.97
C TRP A 23 -33.14 8.38 14.35
N ALA A 24 -33.07 8.00 15.64
CA ALA A 24 -32.12 6.98 16.09
C ALA A 24 -32.41 5.61 15.45
N GLY A 25 -33.68 5.21 15.38
CA GLY A 25 -34.09 3.98 14.70
C GLY A 25 -33.78 4.00 13.21
N LEU A 26 -34.03 5.11 12.52
CA LEU A 26 -33.71 5.28 11.11
C LEU A 26 -32.19 5.19 10.85
N ILE A 27 -31.38 5.88 11.66
CA ILE A 27 -29.92 5.87 11.54
C ILE A 27 -29.36 4.46 11.77
N VAL A 28 -29.83 3.77 12.81
CA VAL A 28 -29.35 2.41 13.13
C VAL A 28 -29.72 1.40 12.03
N VAL A 29 -30.96 1.46 11.51
CA VAL A 29 -31.40 0.56 10.44
C VAL A 29 -30.68 0.87 9.12
N THR A 30 -30.50 2.14 8.77
CA THR A 30 -29.76 2.52 7.55
C THR A 30 -28.29 2.11 7.64
N ALA A 31 -27.64 2.31 8.79
CA ALA A 31 -26.28 1.83 9.06
C ALA A 31 -26.18 0.29 8.98
N GLY A 32 -27.16 -0.44 9.51
CA GLY A 32 -27.22 -1.90 9.39
C GLY A 32 -27.37 -2.36 7.93
N LYS A 33 -28.22 -1.70 7.15
CA LYS A 33 -28.38 -1.99 5.72
C LYS A 33 -27.13 -1.67 4.91
N THR A 34 -26.48 -0.53 5.14
CA THR A 34 -25.24 -0.17 4.45
C THR A 34 -24.11 -1.14 4.80
N TYR A 35 -23.99 -1.54 6.07
CA TYR A 35 -23.05 -2.57 6.49
C TYR A 35 -23.28 -3.92 5.78
N LEU A 36 -24.51 -4.44 5.78
CA LEU A 36 -24.84 -5.72 5.15
C LEU A 36 -24.69 -5.68 3.62
N THR A 37 -25.08 -4.58 2.98
CA THR A 37 -24.91 -4.42 1.52
C THR A 37 -23.43 -4.31 1.15
N LEU A 38 -22.61 -3.61 1.94
CA LEU A 38 -21.16 -3.56 1.73
C LEU A 38 -20.53 -4.95 1.87
N LEU A 39 -20.87 -5.70 2.92
CA LEU A 39 -20.39 -7.08 3.09
C LEU A 39 -20.81 -7.99 1.93
N ALA A 40 -22.07 -7.91 1.51
CA ALA A 40 -22.58 -8.71 0.39
C ALA A 40 -21.90 -8.32 -0.95
N ALA A 41 -21.66 -7.03 -1.19
CA ALA A 41 -20.96 -6.56 -2.37
C ALA A 41 -19.51 -7.04 -2.40
N LEU A 42 -18.77 -6.92 -1.28
CA LEU A 42 -17.40 -7.41 -1.18
C LEU A 42 -17.32 -8.93 -1.34
N ALA A 43 -18.24 -9.68 -0.74
CA ALA A 43 -18.35 -11.12 -0.94
C ALA A 43 -18.66 -11.47 -2.42
N GLY A 44 -19.57 -10.73 -3.06
CA GLY A 44 -19.88 -10.87 -4.48
C GLY A 44 -18.67 -10.62 -5.38
N ILE A 45 -17.89 -9.57 -5.09
CA ILE A 45 -16.64 -9.25 -5.81
C ILE A 45 -15.58 -10.33 -5.60
N ALA A 46 -15.54 -10.99 -4.45
CA ALA A 46 -14.61 -12.10 -4.19
C ALA A 46 -15.02 -13.39 -4.91
N VAL A 47 -16.33 -13.68 -4.99
CA VAL A 47 -16.86 -14.94 -5.54
C VAL A 47 -17.05 -14.89 -7.06
N LEU A 48 -17.50 -13.76 -7.61
CA LEU A 48 -17.87 -13.66 -9.03
C LEU A 48 -16.67 -13.96 -9.97
N PRO A 49 -15.46 -13.46 -9.74
CA PRO A 49 -14.31 -13.81 -10.57
C PRO A 49 -13.89 -15.28 -10.42
N ALA A 50 -14.17 -15.91 -9.28
CA ALA A 50 -13.90 -17.34 -9.09
C ALA A 50 -14.83 -18.21 -9.94
N LEU A 51 -16.08 -17.79 -10.11
CA LEU A 51 -17.04 -18.44 -11.04
C LEU A 51 -16.64 -18.32 -12.52
N LEU A 52 -15.76 -17.38 -12.85
CA LEU A 52 -15.25 -17.14 -14.21
C LEU A 52 -13.86 -17.80 -14.44
N GLY A 53 -13.49 -18.78 -13.61
CA GLY A 53 -12.24 -19.53 -13.75
C GLY A 53 -11.03 -18.92 -13.02
N GLY A 54 -11.25 -17.92 -12.16
CA GLY A 54 -10.26 -17.46 -11.20
C GLY A 54 -10.18 -18.38 -9.98
N THR A 55 -9.06 -18.37 -9.27
CA THR A 55 -8.93 -18.99 -7.95
C THR A 55 -8.87 -17.92 -6.88
N ALA A 56 -9.63 -18.08 -5.80
CA ALA A 56 -9.63 -17.17 -4.66
C ALA A 56 -8.92 -17.83 -3.48
N SER A 57 -7.87 -17.18 -2.98
CA SER A 57 -7.10 -17.64 -1.82
C SER A 57 -7.09 -16.60 -0.71
N VAL A 58 -7.35 -17.03 0.53
CA VAL A 58 -7.29 -16.17 1.72
C VAL A 58 -5.84 -16.09 2.19
N VAL A 59 -5.34 -14.87 2.39
CA VAL A 59 -3.98 -14.62 2.87
C VAL A 59 -3.89 -14.96 4.35
N GLN A 60 -3.01 -15.88 4.71
CA GLN A 60 -2.86 -16.39 6.07
C GLN A 60 -1.69 -15.78 6.84
N SER A 61 -0.78 -15.05 6.18
CA SER A 61 0.42 -14.48 6.81
C SER A 61 0.65 -13.01 6.43
N GLY A 62 1.41 -12.30 7.25
CA GLY A 62 1.76 -10.88 7.03
C GLY A 62 2.96 -10.66 6.10
N SER A 63 3.43 -11.69 5.39
CA SER A 63 4.61 -11.62 4.52
C SER A 63 4.48 -10.64 3.35
N MET A 64 3.24 -10.29 2.98
CA MET A 64 2.92 -9.39 1.88
C MET A 64 2.47 -7.99 2.35
N GLU A 65 2.65 -7.69 3.64
CA GLU A 65 2.38 -6.36 4.19
C GLU A 65 3.37 -5.31 3.63
N PRO A 66 2.98 -4.03 3.58
CA PRO A 66 1.70 -3.46 4.00
C PRO A 66 0.59 -3.53 2.93
N ASN A 67 0.89 -4.02 1.72
CA ASN A 67 -0.03 -3.92 0.58
C ASN A 67 -1.10 -5.02 0.57
N ILE A 68 -0.84 -6.16 1.21
CA ILE A 68 -1.75 -7.29 1.34
C ILE A 68 -1.66 -7.74 2.79
N SER A 69 -2.79 -7.73 3.51
CA SER A 69 -2.85 -8.07 4.92
C SER A 69 -3.44 -9.47 5.16
N PRO A 70 -3.14 -10.10 6.30
CA PRO A 70 -3.81 -11.34 6.71
C PRO A 70 -5.33 -11.15 6.74
N GLY A 71 -6.06 -12.09 6.13
CA GLY A 71 -7.51 -12.03 5.98
C GLY A 71 -7.99 -11.33 4.70
N ASP A 72 -7.12 -10.81 3.86
CA ASP A 72 -7.48 -10.38 2.52
C ASP A 72 -7.67 -11.59 1.58
N VAL A 73 -8.51 -11.42 0.55
CA VAL A 73 -8.70 -12.42 -0.50
C VAL A 73 -7.98 -11.97 -1.76
N VAL A 74 -7.05 -12.79 -2.25
CA VAL A 74 -6.39 -12.59 -3.53
C VAL A 74 -7.04 -13.49 -4.55
N ILE A 75 -7.49 -12.89 -5.65
CA ILE A 75 -8.02 -13.59 -6.82
C ILE A 75 -6.93 -13.68 -7.87
N THR A 76 -6.63 -14.90 -8.30
CA THR A 76 -5.66 -15.17 -9.35
C THR A 76 -6.30 -15.78 -10.58
N THR A 77 -5.69 -15.54 -11.74
CA THR A 77 -6.03 -16.23 -12.98
C THR A 77 -4.91 -17.20 -13.34
N PRO A 78 -5.21 -18.37 -13.91
CA PRO A 78 -4.19 -19.29 -14.43
C PRO A 78 -3.20 -18.56 -15.33
N LEU A 79 -1.93 -18.91 -15.20
CA LEU A 79 -0.85 -18.38 -16.04
C LEU A 79 -0.44 -19.48 -17.03
N PRO A 80 -0.71 -19.34 -18.33
CA PRO A 80 -0.29 -20.31 -19.33
C PRO A 80 1.23 -20.53 -19.34
N SER A 81 1.67 -21.72 -19.74
CA SER A 81 3.09 -22.10 -19.86
C SER A 81 3.87 -21.24 -20.85
N ASP A 82 3.18 -20.63 -21.81
CA ASP A 82 3.80 -19.93 -22.93
C ASP A 82 3.84 -18.40 -22.72
N ASP A 83 3.13 -17.90 -21.70
CA ASP A 83 3.08 -16.47 -21.38
C ASP A 83 4.45 -15.97 -20.86
N ALA A 84 4.74 -14.68 -20.99
CA ALA A 84 5.90 -14.13 -20.30
C ALA A 84 5.71 -14.20 -18.78
N LEU A 85 6.73 -14.63 -18.04
CA LEU A 85 6.68 -14.63 -16.57
C LEU A 85 6.57 -13.17 -16.06
N PRO A 86 5.61 -12.87 -15.18
CA PRO A 86 5.34 -11.50 -14.77
C PRO A 86 6.33 -11.06 -13.67
N VAL A 87 7.60 -10.91 -14.02
CA VAL A 87 8.65 -10.46 -13.09
C VAL A 87 8.28 -9.09 -12.51
N GLY A 88 8.42 -8.96 -11.19
CA GLY A 88 7.98 -7.81 -10.39
C GLY A 88 6.50 -7.87 -9.95
N ARG A 89 5.72 -8.88 -10.35
CA ARG A 89 4.30 -9.04 -9.96
C ARG A 89 4.11 -10.13 -8.92
N VAL A 90 2.95 -10.10 -8.27
CA VAL A 90 2.54 -11.10 -7.28
C VAL A 90 1.99 -12.32 -8.01
N ILE A 91 2.52 -13.48 -7.64
CA ILE A 91 2.13 -14.78 -8.17
C ILE A 91 1.73 -15.68 -7.01
N THR A 92 0.90 -16.66 -7.34
CA THR A 92 0.51 -17.74 -6.43
C THR A 92 1.08 -19.03 -6.98
N PHE A 93 1.79 -19.77 -6.14
CA PHE A 93 2.51 -20.99 -6.51
C PHE A 93 2.55 -21.97 -5.34
N HIS A 94 2.81 -23.25 -5.63
CA HIS A 94 2.96 -24.27 -4.59
C HIS A 94 4.43 -24.49 -4.23
N VAL A 95 4.70 -24.66 -2.94
CA VAL A 95 6.00 -25.10 -2.40
C VAL A 95 5.72 -26.11 -1.31
N ASP A 96 6.23 -27.33 -1.43
CA ASP A 96 6.07 -28.39 -0.41
C ASP A 96 4.60 -28.54 0.06
N ASP A 97 3.67 -28.64 -0.90
CA ASP A 97 2.20 -28.69 -0.70
C ASP A 97 1.54 -27.45 -0.07
N MET A 98 2.29 -26.37 0.15
CA MET A 98 1.77 -25.09 0.63
C MET A 98 1.53 -24.11 -0.52
N LEU A 99 0.33 -23.52 -0.56
CA LEU A 99 0.03 -22.42 -1.47
C LEU A 99 0.61 -21.11 -0.92
N VAL A 100 1.57 -20.54 -1.65
CA VAL A 100 2.27 -19.31 -1.27
C VAL A 100 1.93 -18.18 -2.23
N VAL A 101 1.73 -16.98 -1.70
CA VAL A 101 1.46 -15.75 -2.46
C VAL A 101 2.61 -14.79 -2.24
N HIS A 102 3.57 -14.71 -3.17
CA HIS A 102 4.72 -13.81 -3.08
C HIS A 102 4.98 -13.09 -4.40
N ARG A 103 5.83 -12.06 -4.36
CA ARG A 103 6.27 -11.34 -5.55
C ARG A 103 7.38 -12.12 -6.26
N LEU A 104 7.23 -12.34 -7.55
CA LEU A 104 8.30 -12.85 -8.40
C LEU A 104 9.33 -11.74 -8.60
N ILE A 105 10.54 -11.90 -8.06
CA ILE A 105 11.59 -10.87 -8.15
C ILE A 105 12.58 -11.13 -9.28
N ALA A 106 12.84 -12.39 -9.62
CA ALA A 106 13.72 -12.76 -10.72
C ALA A 106 13.47 -14.21 -11.17
N VAL A 107 14.02 -14.56 -12.33
CA VAL A 107 14.13 -15.94 -12.83
C VAL A 107 15.61 -16.21 -13.05
N ARG A 108 16.17 -17.26 -12.42
CA ARG A 108 17.58 -17.66 -12.56
C ARG A 108 17.78 -18.59 -13.76
N HIS A 109 19.04 -18.81 -14.15
CA HIS A 109 19.41 -19.82 -15.15
C HIS A 109 18.87 -21.20 -14.73
N GLY A 110 18.09 -21.84 -15.60
CA GLY A 110 17.43 -23.13 -15.34
C GLY A 110 15.99 -23.03 -14.81
N ASP A 111 15.27 -21.94 -15.12
CA ASP A 111 13.84 -21.72 -14.78
C ASP A 111 13.49 -21.67 -13.28
N ALA A 112 14.51 -21.59 -12.42
CA ALA A 112 14.32 -21.40 -10.98
C ALA A 112 13.83 -19.98 -10.68
N LEU A 113 12.64 -19.89 -10.11
CA LEU A 113 12.00 -18.65 -9.70
C LEU A 113 12.60 -18.16 -8.38
N VAL A 114 12.84 -16.86 -8.31
CA VAL A 114 13.18 -16.19 -7.07
C VAL A 114 11.96 -15.39 -6.64
N THR A 115 11.35 -15.78 -5.52
CA THR A 115 10.20 -15.11 -4.94
C THR A 115 10.55 -14.42 -3.65
N LYS A 116 9.73 -13.44 -3.27
CA LYS A 116 9.90 -12.70 -2.02
C LYS A 116 8.57 -12.11 -1.56
N GLY A 117 8.27 -12.26 -0.27
CA GLY A 117 7.21 -11.50 0.40
C GLY A 117 7.57 -10.01 0.50
N ASP A 118 6.61 -9.12 0.24
CA ASP A 118 6.83 -7.66 0.26
C ASP A 118 7.37 -7.15 1.62
N ALA A 119 6.96 -7.78 2.72
CA ALA A 119 7.40 -7.46 4.08
C ALA A 119 8.74 -8.12 4.44
N ASN A 120 9.15 -9.15 3.72
CA ASN A 120 10.35 -9.91 4.06
C ASN A 120 11.61 -9.11 3.69
N PRO A 121 12.70 -9.14 4.48
CA PRO A 121 13.95 -8.47 4.11
C PRO A 121 14.74 -9.25 3.05
N GLN A 122 14.71 -10.57 3.14
CA GLN A 122 15.43 -11.48 2.24
C GLN A 122 14.48 -12.18 1.26
N ALA A 123 15.03 -12.66 0.14
CA ALA A 123 14.30 -13.51 -0.78
C ALA A 123 14.08 -14.90 -0.16
N ASP A 124 13.07 -15.60 -0.64
CA ASP A 124 12.76 -16.92 -0.13
C ASP A 124 13.84 -17.93 -0.55
N THR A 125 14.09 -18.93 0.29
CA THR A 125 15.16 -19.93 0.08
C THR A 125 14.69 -21.20 -0.63
N TRP A 126 13.39 -21.35 -0.88
CA TRP A 126 12.86 -22.47 -1.63
C TRP A 126 13.17 -22.36 -3.13
N THR A 127 13.18 -23.51 -3.79
CA THR A 127 13.41 -23.60 -5.23
C THR A 127 12.06 -23.88 -5.90
N ALA A 128 11.37 -22.83 -6.32
CA ALA A 128 10.16 -22.94 -7.14
C ALA A 128 10.53 -22.82 -8.62
N THR A 129 9.81 -23.54 -9.47
CA THR A 129 9.95 -23.49 -10.93
C THR A 129 8.70 -22.94 -11.56
N ARG A 130 8.75 -22.68 -12.87
CA ARG A 130 7.57 -22.24 -13.63
C ARG A 130 6.37 -23.19 -13.50
N ALA A 131 6.61 -24.50 -13.38
CA ALA A 131 5.55 -25.50 -13.26
C ALA A 131 4.76 -25.38 -11.94
N ASP A 132 5.37 -24.78 -10.92
CA ASP A 132 4.75 -24.63 -9.60
C ASP A 132 3.81 -23.42 -9.52
N ILE A 133 3.80 -22.55 -10.55
CA ILE A 133 2.92 -21.37 -10.61
C ILE A 133 1.49 -21.79 -10.90
N THR A 134 0.62 -21.57 -9.93
CA THR A 134 -0.84 -21.78 -10.05
C THR A 134 -1.51 -20.61 -10.77
N GLY A 135 -1.04 -19.38 -10.54
CA GLY A 135 -1.67 -18.21 -11.15
C GLY A 135 -0.99 -16.87 -10.87
N ARG A 136 -1.41 -15.86 -11.64
CA ARG A 136 -1.04 -14.45 -11.44
C ARG A 136 -2.13 -13.72 -10.68
N ALA A 137 -1.75 -12.94 -9.67
CA ALA A 137 -2.70 -12.13 -8.92
C ALA A 137 -3.33 -11.04 -9.81
N ARG A 138 -4.66 -10.90 -9.74
CA ARG A 138 -5.43 -9.93 -10.53
C ARG A 138 -6.22 -8.95 -9.67
N LEU A 139 -6.86 -9.44 -8.61
CA LEU A 139 -7.70 -8.63 -7.74
C LEU A 139 -7.41 -8.93 -6.27
N LEU A 140 -7.41 -7.89 -5.44
CA LEU A 140 -7.33 -7.97 -3.99
C LEU A 140 -8.67 -7.48 -3.43
N VAL A 141 -9.30 -8.29 -2.59
CA VAL A 141 -10.54 -7.92 -1.89
C VAL A 141 -10.23 -7.88 -0.39
N PRO A 142 -10.15 -6.68 0.21
CA PRO A 142 -9.74 -6.55 1.59
C PRO A 142 -10.83 -7.05 2.55
N TYR A 143 -10.40 -7.54 3.71
CA TYR A 143 -11.25 -7.88 4.88
C TYR A 143 -12.27 -9.02 4.72
N VAL A 144 -12.54 -9.51 3.50
CA VAL A 144 -13.56 -10.55 3.26
C VAL A 144 -13.16 -11.91 3.83
N GLY A 145 -11.87 -12.21 3.86
CA GLY A 145 -11.34 -13.47 4.37
C GLY A 145 -11.11 -13.49 5.89
N LEU A 146 -11.37 -12.37 6.61
CA LEU A 146 -11.16 -12.27 8.05
C LEU A 146 -11.91 -13.35 8.86
N PRO A 147 -13.19 -13.67 8.59
CA PRO A 147 -13.89 -14.73 9.33
C PRO A 147 -13.20 -16.10 9.18
N SER A 148 -12.79 -16.46 7.97
CA SER A 148 -12.05 -17.70 7.69
C SER A 148 -10.67 -17.70 8.34
N PHE A 149 -9.97 -16.56 8.30
CA PHE A 149 -8.67 -16.37 8.93
C PHE A 149 -8.75 -16.57 10.45
N TRP A 150 -9.74 -15.96 11.12
CA TRP A 150 -9.93 -16.11 12.57
C TRP A 150 -10.28 -17.55 12.97
N LEU A 151 -11.12 -18.24 12.20
CA LEU A 151 -11.44 -19.65 12.43
C LEU A 151 -10.20 -20.54 12.28
N GLY A 152 -9.40 -20.32 11.23
CA GLY A 152 -8.16 -21.08 10.99
C GLY A 152 -7.11 -20.89 12.09
N HIS A 153 -7.04 -19.70 12.69
CA HIS A 153 -6.10 -19.37 13.78
C HIS A 153 -6.67 -19.55 15.19
N GLY A 154 -7.89 -20.09 15.32
CA GLY A 154 -8.54 -20.31 16.63
C GLY A 154 -8.95 -19.02 17.37
N ASN A 155 -9.04 -17.88 16.68
CA ASN A 155 -9.48 -16.61 17.27
C ASN A 155 -11.02 -16.53 17.34
N VAL A 156 -11.59 -17.39 18.20
CA VAL A 156 -13.05 -17.51 18.38
C VAL A 156 -13.70 -16.22 18.90
N ARG A 157 -12.94 -15.35 19.57
CA ARG A 157 -13.43 -14.07 20.09
C ARG A 157 -13.72 -13.08 18.96
N ALA A 158 -12.74 -12.86 18.07
CA ALA A 158 -12.91 -11.95 16.94
C ALA A 158 -14.03 -12.43 15.99
N PHE A 159 -14.05 -13.73 15.69
CA PHE A 159 -15.13 -14.35 14.92
C PHE A 159 -16.50 -14.18 15.61
N GLY A 160 -16.58 -14.47 16.91
CA GLY A 160 -17.82 -14.35 17.69
C GLY A 160 -18.35 -12.92 17.72
N SER A 161 -17.48 -11.92 17.90
CA SER A 161 -17.86 -10.50 17.85
C SER A 161 -18.39 -10.11 16.48
N TRP A 162 -17.70 -10.48 15.40
CA TRP A 162 -18.14 -10.21 14.04
C TRP A 162 -19.47 -10.89 13.71
N ALA A 163 -19.64 -12.16 14.08
CA ALA A 163 -20.87 -12.92 13.87
C ALA A 163 -22.03 -12.30 14.66
N ALA A 164 -21.82 -11.91 15.91
CA ALA A 164 -22.82 -11.24 16.73
C ALA A 164 -23.25 -9.89 16.14
N LEU A 165 -22.30 -9.09 15.63
CA LEU A 165 -22.56 -7.80 15.02
C LEU A 165 -23.34 -7.96 13.70
N THR A 166 -22.99 -8.96 12.90
CA THR A 166 -23.69 -9.32 11.66
C THR A 166 -25.12 -9.79 11.95
N MET A 167 -25.29 -10.67 12.95
CA MET A 167 -26.61 -11.13 13.39
C MET A 167 -27.46 -9.97 13.93
N LEU A 168 -26.87 -9.07 14.71
CA LEU A 168 -27.55 -7.89 15.21
C LEU A 168 -28.04 -7.00 14.06
N ALA A 169 -27.20 -6.75 13.05
CA ALA A 169 -27.58 -5.97 11.87
C ALA A 169 -28.74 -6.63 11.11
N ILE A 170 -28.70 -7.96 10.92
CA ILE A 170 -29.78 -8.72 10.28
C ILE A 170 -31.09 -8.59 11.07
N VAL A 171 -31.04 -8.78 12.39
CA VAL A 171 -32.23 -8.68 13.26
C VAL A 171 -32.82 -7.27 13.23
N LEU A 172 -31.99 -6.24 13.33
CA LEU A 172 -32.43 -4.84 13.27
C LEU A 172 -33.11 -4.52 11.93
N VAL A 173 -32.54 -4.99 10.82
CA VAL A 173 -33.14 -4.82 9.50
C VAL A 173 -34.44 -5.61 9.37
N ALA A 174 -34.51 -6.86 9.82
CA ALA A 174 -35.71 -7.68 9.77
C ALA A 174 -36.87 -7.08 10.60
N LEU A 175 -36.57 -6.59 11.81
CA LEU A 175 -37.55 -5.90 12.66
C LEU A 175 -38.05 -4.60 12.01
N SER A 176 -37.20 -3.89 11.28
CA SER A 176 -37.59 -2.68 10.55
C SER A 176 -38.56 -2.94 9.40
N VAL A 177 -38.46 -4.12 8.76
CA VAL A 177 -39.38 -4.54 7.69
C VAL A 177 -40.71 -4.98 8.31
N ARG A 178 -40.68 -5.77 9.41
CA ARG A 178 -41.88 -6.25 10.09
C ARG A 178 -42.75 -5.13 10.67
N ARG A 179 -42.14 -4.04 11.17
CA ARG A 179 -42.89 -2.87 11.64
C ARG A 179 -43.64 -2.12 10.53
N ARG A 180 -43.23 -2.28 9.26
CA ARG A 180 -43.91 -1.64 8.12
C ARG A 180 -45.10 -2.46 7.59
N THR A 181 -45.25 -3.71 8.01
CA THR A 181 -46.25 -4.65 7.50
C THR A 181 -47.41 -4.92 8.46
N LEU A 182 -47.46 -4.23 9.61
CA LEU A 182 -48.65 -4.23 10.47
C LEU A 182 -49.63 -3.20 9.88
N PRO A 183 -50.85 -3.59 9.47
CA PRO A 183 -51.89 -2.63 9.17
C PRO A 183 -52.19 -1.82 10.44
N ASP A 184 -52.21 -0.49 10.32
CA ASP A 184 -52.87 0.35 11.31
C ASP A 184 -54.37 0.02 11.20
N ASP A 185 -54.89 -0.80 12.12
CA ASP A 185 -56.33 -0.87 12.35
C ASP A 185 -56.77 0.47 12.94
N ALA A 186 -56.96 1.45 12.06
CA ALA A 186 -57.60 2.71 12.38
C ALA A 186 -59.07 2.41 12.68
N SER A 187 -59.37 2.44 13.98
CA SER A 187 -60.69 2.68 14.54
C SER A 187 -61.40 3.79 13.77
N GLY A 188 -62.36 3.40 12.93
CA GLY A 188 -63.41 4.31 12.51
C GLY A 188 -64.29 4.61 13.71
N ASP A 189 -64.48 5.89 14.01
CA ASP A 189 -65.64 6.32 14.77
C ASP A 189 -66.33 7.41 13.95
N GLU A 190 -67.44 7.01 13.37
CA GLU A 190 -68.39 7.81 12.60
C GLU A 190 -69.04 8.83 13.52
N THR A 191 -69.19 10.06 13.02
CA THR A 191 -70.05 11.06 13.65
C THR A 191 -71.49 10.80 13.22
N THR A 192 -72.41 10.56 14.16
CA THR A 192 -73.82 10.91 13.96
C THR A 192 -74.55 11.23 15.27
N HIS A 193 -75.16 12.42 15.28
CA HIS A 193 -76.19 12.90 16.19
C HIS A 193 -77.43 12.01 16.21
N GLY A 194 -78.16 11.97 17.33
CA GLY A 194 -79.58 11.55 17.33
C GLY A 194 -80.13 11.21 18.72
N ASP A 195 -81.18 11.92 19.12
CA ASP A 195 -81.87 11.94 20.41
C ASP A 195 -82.62 10.65 20.82
N GLY A 196 -82.89 10.51 22.12
CA GLY A 196 -84.27 10.33 22.61
C GLY A 196 -84.78 8.93 23.05
N ILE A 197 -85.05 8.82 24.36
CA ILE A 197 -86.34 8.40 24.98
C ILE A 197 -86.84 6.93 24.81
N GLU A 198 -86.76 6.19 25.94
CA GLU A 198 -87.86 5.50 26.66
C GLU A 198 -88.51 4.17 26.15
N ALA A 199 -88.67 3.27 27.14
CA ALA A 199 -89.70 2.24 27.37
C ALA A 199 -89.80 0.90 26.59
N ASP A 200 -89.56 -0.16 27.38
CA ASP A 200 -90.42 -1.35 27.68
C ASP A 200 -90.65 -2.47 26.63
N PRO A 201 -90.72 -3.76 27.06
CA PRO A 201 -90.62 -4.95 26.22
C PRO A 201 -91.93 -5.74 26.07
N ALA A 202 -91.99 -6.61 25.05
CA ALA A 202 -92.81 -7.82 24.88
C ALA A 202 -92.96 -8.04 23.36
N ALA A 203 -93.07 -9.22 22.75
CA ALA A 203 -93.03 -10.65 23.06
C ALA A 203 -93.61 -11.35 21.78
N CYS A 204 -93.45 -12.67 21.68
CA CYS A 204 -94.00 -13.61 20.65
C CYS A 204 -93.26 -13.60 19.29
N ALA A 205 -92.33 -14.51 18.99
CA ALA A 205 -92.31 -16.00 19.01
C ALA A 205 -93.19 -16.65 17.93
N ILE A 206 -92.56 -17.30 16.94
CA ILE A 206 -92.96 -18.58 16.31
C ILE A 206 -91.70 -19.30 15.77
N ASP A 207 -91.47 -20.52 16.27
CA ASP A 207 -90.52 -21.58 15.88
C ASP A 207 -91.11 -22.44 14.71
N PRO A 208 -90.40 -23.36 14.00
CA PRO A 208 -89.56 -24.42 14.61
C PRO A 208 -88.29 -24.92 13.87
N ASP A 209 -87.45 -25.59 14.67
CA ASP A 209 -86.35 -26.54 14.43
C ASP A 209 -86.73 -27.73 13.48
N PRO A 210 -85.79 -28.50 12.86
CA PRO A 210 -84.97 -29.47 13.60
C PRO A 210 -83.48 -29.62 13.20
N ALA A 211 -82.67 -29.89 14.23
CA ALA A 211 -81.58 -30.86 14.32
C ALA A 211 -80.17 -30.45 13.82
N ALA A 212 -79.08 -30.69 14.55
CA ALA A 212 -78.90 -31.32 15.85
C ALA A 212 -77.46 -31.07 16.35
N GLN A 213 -77.36 -30.63 17.61
CA GLN A 213 -76.49 -31.12 18.69
C GLN A 213 -74.94 -31.02 18.49
N VAL A 214 -74.10 -30.63 19.45
CA VAL A 214 -74.01 -30.97 20.88
C VAL A 214 -73.11 -29.91 21.58
N GLU A 215 -73.55 -29.47 22.76
CA GLU A 215 -72.83 -28.93 23.95
C GLU A 215 -71.69 -27.89 23.80
N ALA A 216 -71.79 -26.68 24.36
CA ALA A 216 -72.10 -26.20 25.72
C ALA A 216 -70.86 -25.83 26.56
N ALA A 217 -70.95 -24.61 27.09
CA ALA A 217 -70.45 -24.17 28.39
C ALA A 217 -68.93 -24.00 28.61
N GLY A 218 -68.50 -22.73 28.58
CA GLY A 218 -68.28 -22.03 29.85
C GLY A 218 -66.85 -21.90 30.36
N ARG A 219 -66.62 -20.71 30.94
CA ARG A 219 -65.54 -20.31 31.87
C ARG A 219 -64.14 -20.07 31.30
N ALA A 220 -63.80 -18.78 31.23
CA ALA A 220 -62.45 -18.29 31.52
C ALA A 220 -62.08 -18.55 33.00
N PRO A 221 -60.85 -18.27 33.50
CA PRO A 221 -59.59 -17.87 32.85
C PRO A 221 -58.36 -18.71 33.32
N ALA A 222 -57.15 -18.46 32.77
CA ALA A 222 -55.88 -18.29 33.51
C ALA A 222 -54.60 -18.80 32.79
N ARG A 223 -53.62 -17.87 32.77
CA ARG A 223 -52.17 -18.05 33.02
C ARG A 223 -51.28 -18.84 32.04
N ARG A 224 -50.30 -18.07 31.52
CA ARG A 224 -48.85 -18.35 31.41
C ARG A 224 -48.43 -19.71 30.83
N SER A 225 -47.71 -19.68 29.72
CA SER A 225 -46.24 -19.82 29.77
C SER A 225 -45.60 -19.75 28.38
N ALA A 226 -44.47 -19.07 28.34
CA ALA A 226 -43.54 -19.05 27.23
C ALA A 226 -42.96 -20.44 26.97
N ARG A 227 -42.82 -20.83 25.69
CA ARG A 227 -41.73 -21.70 25.24
C ARG A 227 -41.21 -21.26 23.88
N THR A 228 -40.06 -20.62 23.95
CA THR A 228 -38.97 -20.62 22.98
C THR A 228 -38.77 -22.00 22.35
N ALA A 229 -38.65 -22.06 21.01
CA ALA A 229 -37.88 -23.10 20.34
C ALA A 229 -37.09 -22.43 19.20
N VAL A 230 -35.85 -22.13 19.53
CA VAL A 230 -34.76 -21.81 18.60
C VAL A 230 -34.48 -23.05 17.77
N ILE A 231 -34.54 -22.94 16.44
CA ILE A 231 -33.79 -23.83 15.55
C ILE A 231 -32.93 -22.94 14.67
N VAL A 232 -31.67 -22.79 15.09
CA VAL A 232 -30.56 -22.37 14.23
C VAL A 232 -29.96 -23.68 13.71
N GLY A 233 -29.99 -23.87 12.39
CA GLY A 233 -29.38 -25.01 11.71
C GLY A 233 -29.12 -24.63 10.26
N ALA A 234 -27.86 -24.70 9.87
CA ALA A 234 -27.28 -24.15 8.66
C ALA A 234 -27.73 -24.84 7.36
N ALA A 235 -27.91 -24.05 6.29
CA ALA A 235 -27.69 -24.42 4.89
C ALA A 235 -27.59 -23.10 4.07
N LEU A 236 -26.40 -22.67 3.67
CA LEU A 236 -25.74 -22.95 2.40
C LEU A 236 -26.41 -22.31 1.17
N LEU A 237 -25.62 -21.46 0.51
CA LEU A 237 -25.66 -21.07 -0.91
C LEU A 237 -26.96 -21.37 -1.68
N ALA A 238 -27.75 -20.34 -1.94
CA ALA A 238 -28.58 -20.29 -3.14
C ALA A 238 -28.53 -18.88 -3.73
N VAL A 239 -27.90 -18.81 -4.90
CA VAL A 239 -28.02 -17.71 -5.86
C VAL A 239 -29.50 -17.44 -6.09
N VAL A 240 -29.92 -16.19 -5.91
CA VAL A 240 -31.15 -15.66 -6.52
C VAL A 240 -30.83 -14.25 -7.03
N PRO A 241 -30.82 -14.02 -8.35
CA PRO A 241 -30.93 -12.68 -8.90
C PRO A 241 -32.41 -12.33 -8.92
N VAL A 242 -32.88 -11.50 -7.98
CA VAL A 242 -34.17 -10.83 -8.15
C VAL A 242 -33.86 -9.36 -8.35
N ALA A 243 -33.81 -9.00 -9.62
CA ALA A 243 -34.19 -7.68 -10.07
C ALA A 243 -35.59 -7.39 -9.54
N CYS A 244 -35.72 -6.35 -8.73
CA CYS A 244 -36.98 -5.66 -8.53
C CYS A 244 -36.71 -4.17 -8.68
N ALA A 245 -37.14 -3.65 -9.82
CA ALA A 245 -37.15 -2.23 -10.11
C ALA A 245 -38.03 -1.52 -9.08
N ALA A 246 -37.48 -0.48 -8.46
CA ALA A 246 -38.25 0.58 -7.82
C ALA A 246 -37.79 1.92 -8.41
N PRO A 247 -38.70 2.87 -8.65
CA PRO A 247 -38.43 4.06 -9.42
C PRO A 247 -37.52 5.03 -8.64
N ALA A 248 -36.72 5.76 -9.39
CA ALA A 248 -35.83 6.79 -8.92
C ALA A 248 -36.57 7.88 -8.12
N ALA A 249 -36.42 7.88 -6.79
CA ALA A 249 -36.60 9.08 -5.99
C ALA A 249 -35.22 9.72 -5.83
N GLN A 250 -35.03 10.81 -6.58
CA GLN A 250 -33.83 11.63 -6.60
C GLN A 250 -33.57 12.21 -5.21
N ALA A 251 -32.71 11.58 -4.42
CA ALA A 251 -31.91 12.30 -3.43
C ALA A 251 -30.68 12.80 -4.18
N ALA A 252 -30.77 14.03 -4.70
CA ALA A 252 -29.64 14.78 -5.21
C ALA A 252 -28.69 15.16 -4.05
N GLY A 253 -28.01 14.15 -3.50
CA GLY A 253 -26.76 14.37 -2.81
C GLY A 253 -25.72 14.67 -3.87
N VAL A 254 -25.36 15.95 -3.99
CA VAL A 254 -24.24 16.42 -4.80
C VAL A 254 -22.97 15.72 -4.30
N PHE A 255 -22.65 14.56 -4.89
CA PHE A 255 -21.34 13.93 -4.82
C PHE A 255 -20.43 14.69 -5.80
N THR A 256 -19.93 15.85 -5.38
CA THR A 256 -18.77 16.49 -6.04
C THR A 256 -17.45 15.89 -5.58
N GLY A 257 -17.48 14.83 -4.78
CA GLY A 257 -16.35 13.91 -4.71
C GLY A 257 -16.35 13.05 -5.95
N GLN A 258 -15.50 13.36 -6.92
CA GLN A 258 -14.95 12.30 -7.77
C GLN A 258 -14.25 11.33 -6.81
N THR A 259 -14.96 10.33 -6.29
CA THR A 259 -14.34 9.17 -5.67
C THR A 259 -13.64 8.49 -6.82
N ARG A 260 -12.35 8.81 -7.00
CA ARG A 260 -11.49 8.14 -7.97
C ARG A 260 -11.43 6.67 -7.55
N THR A 261 -12.38 5.86 -8.00
CA THR A 261 -12.19 4.42 -8.16
C THR A 261 -11.26 4.22 -9.36
N SER A 262 -10.06 4.79 -9.29
CA SER A 262 -9.02 4.39 -10.21
C SER A 262 -8.62 2.98 -9.79
N LEU A 263 -9.01 1.99 -10.57
CA LEU A 263 -8.33 0.69 -10.70
C LEU A 263 -6.87 0.84 -11.18
N ALA A 264 -6.28 2.03 -11.07
CA ALA A 264 -4.87 2.29 -11.31
C ALA A 264 -4.10 2.10 -10.00
N TRP A 265 -3.66 0.86 -9.77
CA TRP A 265 -2.44 0.65 -9.01
C TRP A 265 -1.30 1.33 -9.77
N THR A 266 -1.06 2.60 -9.48
CA THR A 266 0.11 3.29 -9.99
C THR A 266 1.27 2.81 -9.13
N ALA A 267 2.02 1.82 -9.61
CA ALA A 267 3.32 1.52 -9.03
C ALA A 267 4.06 2.85 -8.90
N LYS A 268 4.66 3.14 -7.73
CA LYS A 268 5.42 4.37 -7.54
C LYS A 268 6.47 4.45 -8.63
N SER A 269 6.20 5.24 -9.66
CA SER A 269 7.06 5.39 -10.81
C SER A 269 8.15 6.36 -10.40
N TYR A 270 9.32 5.84 -10.12
CA TYR A 270 10.47 6.67 -9.84
C TYR A 270 10.96 7.33 -11.13
N ALA A 271 11.28 8.62 -11.05
CA ALA A 271 11.92 9.31 -12.16
C ALA A 271 13.13 8.52 -12.68
N PRO A 272 13.34 8.43 -14.00
CA PRO A 272 14.48 7.72 -14.55
C PRO A 272 15.77 8.32 -14.00
N ILE A 273 16.69 7.46 -13.56
CA ILE A 273 18.04 7.89 -13.19
C ILE A 273 18.80 8.04 -14.51
N SER A 274 19.14 9.29 -14.84
CA SER A 274 19.89 9.65 -16.05
C SER A 274 20.99 10.63 -15.69
N ALA A 275 22.12 10.55 -16.40
CA ALA A 275 23.16 11.56 -16.32
C ALA A 275 22.75 12.88 -16.98
N GLY A 276 21.75 12.91 -17.88
CA GLY A 276 21.32 14.15 -18.52
C GLY A 276 22.49 14.96 -19.09
N SER A 277 22.50 16.27 -18.84
CA SER A 277 23.56 17.16 -19.32
C SER A 277 24.92 16.95 -18.62
N MET A 278 25.00 16.22 -17.50
CA MET A 278 26.29 15.92 -16.86
C MET A 278 27.04 14.73 -17.50
N ALA A 279 26.45 14.06 -18.50
CA ALA A 279 27.05 12.89 -19.14
C ALA A 279 28.48 13.15 -19.68
N GLY A 280 28.70 14.29 -20.34
CA GLY A 280 30.00 14.64 -20.92
C GLY A 280 31.07 15.12 -19.93
N TYR A 281 30.73 15.31 -18.65
CA TYR A 281 31.63 15.90 -17.66
C TYR A 281 32.24 14.83 -16.76
N GLY A 282 33.55 14.94 -16.55
CA GLY A 282 34.25 14.17 -15.53
C GLY A 282 34.17 14.85 -14.16
N LEU A 283 34.21 16.19 -14.16
CA LEU A 283 34.30 17.01 -12.95
C LEU A 283 33.27 18.15 -13.02
N ILE A 284 32.45 18.29 -11.98
CA ILE A 284 31.50 19.40 -11.84
C ILE A 284 31.59 19.91 -10.40
N ALA A 285 31.88 21.19 -10.19
CA ALA A 285 31.97 21.78 -8.85
C ALA A 285 31.11 23.03 -8.70
N ALA A 286 30.68 23.32 -7.47
CA ALA A 286 29.93 24.54 -7.20
C ALA A 286 30.83 25.77 -7.12
N THR A 287 32.02 25.63 -6.54
CA THR A 287 32.92 26.76 -6.25
C THR A 287 34.18 26.75 -7.12
N SER A 288 34.99 25.69 -7.06
CA SER A 288 36.22 25.58 -7.83
C SER A 288 36.66 24.14 -8.07
N VAL A 289 37.49 23.94 -9.10
CA VAL A 289 38.22 22.69 -9.32
C VAL A 289 39.72 23.02 -9.35
N ASN A 290 40.48 22.48 -8.39
CA ASN A 290 41.90 22.80 -8.25
C ASN A 290 42.72 21.52 -8.28
N ASP A 291 43.69 21.46 -9.18
CA ASP A 291 44.73 20.44 -9.17
C ASP A 291 45.97 20.98 -8.45
N THR A 292 46.43 20.24 -7.44
CA THR A 292 47.59 20.59 -6.62
C THR A 292 48.79 19.67 -6.87
N SER A 293 48.73 18.86 -7.94
CA SER A 293 49.83 18.04 -8.42
C SER A 293 51.10 18.83 -8.72
N THR A 294 52.23 18.13 -8.76
CA THR A 294 53.46 18.69 -9.33
C THR A 294 53.52 18.43 -10.83
N PHE A 295 54.41 19.11 -11.54
CA PHE A 295 54.44 19.17 -13.02
C PHE A 295 54.47 17.82 -13.76
N PHE A 296 54.84 16.70 -13.11
CA PHE A 296 54.98 15.39 -13.75
C PHE A 296 53.89 14.38 -13.37
N ASN A 297 52.95 14.76 -12.51
CA ASN A 297 51.87 13.89 -12.06
C ASN A 297 50.54 14.65 -11.99
N ASN A 298 50.26 15.44 -13.03
CA ASN A 298 49.02 16.18 -13.14
C ASN A 298 47.79 15.28 -13.11
N SER A 299 46.71 15.86 -12.61
CA SER A 299 45.40 15.24 -12.64
C SER A 299 44.80 15.39 -14.03
N THR A 300 44.17 14.31 -14.52
CA THR A 300 43.61 14.25 -15.87
C THR A 300 42.15 13.86 -15.84
N THR A 301 41.37 14.37 -16.79
CA THR A 301 39.98 13.96 -17.04
C THR A 301 39.76 13.79 -18.54
N SER A 302 39.19 12.66 -18.96
CA SER A 302 38.82 12.47 -20.37
C SER A 302 37.54 13.21 -20.77
N GLY A 303 36.74 13.69 -19.82
CA GLY A 303 35.58 14.53 -20.07
C GLY A 303 35.80 16.02 -19.76
N SER A 304 34.74 16.80 -19.88
CA SER A 304 34.71 18.24 -19.58
C SER A 304 34.77 18.53 -18.07
N ILE A 305 35.18 19.75 -17.73
CA ILE A 305 35.11 20.34 -16.39
C ILE A 305 34.06 21.45 -16.38
N ALA A 306 33.19 21.47 -15.37
CA ALA A 306 32.27 22.57 -15.14
C ALA A 306 32.40 23.14 -13.73
N THR A 307 32.27 24.47 -13.61
CA THR A 307 32.03 25.14 -12.33
C THR A 307 30.80 26.04 -12.42
N THR A 308 29.91 25.99 -11.42
CA THR A 308 28.76 26.91 -11.33
C THR A 308 28.17 26.95 -9.91
N PRO A 309 27.92 28.13 -9.33
CA PRO A 309 28.12 29.47 -9.89
C PRO A 309 29.58 29.93 -9.91
N GLY A 310 30.49 29.18 -9.28
CA GLY A 310 31.92 29.47 -9.28
C GLY A 310 32.52 29.46 -10.69
N THR A 311 33.68 30.13 -10.83
CA THR A 311 34.34 30.37 -12.12
C THR A 311 35.83 30.03 -12.07
N THR A 312 36.26 29.20 -11.13
CA THR A 312 37.68 28.94 -10.89
C THR A 312 38.03 27.49 -11.22
N VAL A 313 38.92 27.32 -12.19
CA VAL A 313 39.61 26.06 -12.47
C VAL A 313 41.10 26.37 -12.49
N SER A 314 41.91 25.62 -11.75
CA SER A 314 43.35 25.87 -11.61
C SER A 314 44.16 24.58 -11.55
N GLY A 315 45.45 24.66 -11.91
CA GLY A 315 46.40 23.54 -11.83
C GLY A 315 46.41 22.58 -13.03
N PHE A 316 45.52 22.75 -14.00
CA PHE A 316 45.48 21.93 -15.22
C PHE A 316 46.33 22.54 -16.35
N SER A 317 47.13 21.70 -16.99
CA SER A 317 47.91 21.99 -18.18
C SER A 317 47.17 21.60 -19.47
N ARG A 318 47.75 21.96 -20.62
CA ARG A 318 47.21 21.58 -21.93
C ARG A 318 47.28 20.06 -22.11
N GLY A 319 46.13 19.44 -22.35
CA GLY A 319 46.01 17.98 -22.52
C GLY A 319 45.44 17.26 -21.31
N ASP A 320 45.33 17.93 -20.16
CA ASP A 320 44.84 17.33 -18.92
C ASP A 320 43.32 17.18 -18.91
N VAL A 321 42.64 18.02 -19.70
CA VAL A 321 41.21 18.00 -19.90
C VAL A 321 40.95 17.56 -21.34
N GLY A 322 40.33 16.40 -21.52
CA GLY A 322 39.95 15.86 -22.83
C GLY A 322 38.73 16.56 -23.44
N GLY A 323 37.89 17.19 -22.60
CA GLY A 323 36.73 17.97 -23.01
C GLY A 323 36.92 19.48 -22.92
N THR A 324 35.82 20.20 -22.70
CA THR A 324 35.77 21.65 -22.51
C THR A 324 35.88 22.02 -21.03
N THR A 325 36.40 23.22 -20.75
CA THR A 325 36.32 23.83 -19.41
C THR A 325 35.26 24.92 -19.44
N GLU A 326 34.20 24.77 -18.64
CA GLU A 326 33.03 25.62 -18.66
C GLU A 326 32.80 26.30 -17.31
N LEU A 327 32.89 27.62 -17.31
CA LEU A 327 32.88 28.43 -16.08
C LEU A 327 31.59 29.27 -16.05
N ASN A 328 30.63 28.85 -15.21
CA ASN A 328 29.33 29.49 -15.02
C ASN A 328 28.51 29.72 -16.32
N THR A 329 28.77 28.90 -17.35
CA THR A 329 28.04 28.92 -18.62
C THR A 329 26.62 28.34 -18.46
N SER A 330 25.78 28.50 -19.47
CA SER A 330 24.47 27.83 -19.51
C SER A 330 24.59 26.31 -19.48
N ALA A 331 25.59 25.75 -20.16
CA ALA A 331 25.88 24.32 -20.17
C ALA A 331 26.36 23.81 -18.79
N ALA A 332 27.26 24.54 -18.11
CA ALA A 332 27.66 24.24 -16.73
C ALA A 332 26.46 24.23 -15.77
N LYS A 333 25.56 25.22 -15.89
CA LYS A 333 24.31 25.30 -15.11
C LYS A 333 23.39 24.11 -15.37
N ALA A 334 23.21 23.71 -16.62
CA ALA A 334 22.40 22.55 -17.00
C ALA A 334 22.99 21.23 -16.47
N ALA A 335 24.32 21.09 -16.50
CA ALA A 335 25.02 19.93 -15.96
C ALA A 335 24.85 19.82 -14.44
N MET A 336 25.02 20.92 -13.70
CA MET A 336 24.78 20.94 -12.24
C MET A 336 23.32 20.65 -11.90
N ALA A 337 22.36 21.24 -12.65
CA ALA A 337 20.94 20.94 -12.47
C ALA A 337 20.64 19.45 -12.68
N SER A 338 21.24 18.84 -13.71
CA SER A 338 21.11 17.40 -13.97
C SER A 338 21.63 16.55 -12.80
N ALA A 339 22.74 16.94 -12.17
CA ALA A 339 23.26 16.27 -10.99
C ALA A 339 22.32 16.38 -9.78
N VAL A 340 21.72 17.55 -9.55
CA VAL A 340 20.71 17.75 -8.49
C VAL A 340 19.47 16.90 -8.75
N THR A 341 18.98 16.85 -9.99
CA THR A 341 17.85 15.99 -10.37
C THR A 341 18.17 14.51 -10.19
N ALA A 342 19.36 14.06 -10.62
CA ALA A 342 19.79 12.68 -10.44
C ALA A 342 19.87 12.30 -8.95
N ARG A 343 20.44 13.17 -8.11
CA ARG A 343 20.47 12.98 -6.66
C ARG A 343 19.07 12.84 -6.07
N ALA A 344 18.14 13.71 -6.43
CA ALA A 344 16.76 13.65 -5.94
C ALA A 344 16.07 12.33 -6.37
N ALA A 345 16.26 11.90 -7.63
CA ALA A 345 15.70 10.65 -8.15
C ALA A 345 16.29 9.41 -7.46
N LEU A 346 17.58 9.45 -7.10
CA LEU A 346 18.28 8.38 -6.38
C LEU A 346 17.85 8.30 -4.91
N ALA A 347 17.66 9.44 -4.25
CA ALA A 347 17.22 9.50 -2.85
C ALA A 347 15.81 8.94 -2.62
N GLN A 348 14.96 8.92 -3.65
CA GLN A 348 13.63 8.33 -3.55
C GLN A 348 13.64 6.80 -3.63
N ARG A 349 14.76 6.18 -4.01
CA ARG A 349 14.83 4.73 -4.21
C ARG A 349 14.71 4.00 -2.87
N PRO A 350 13.89 2.95 -2.79
CA PRO A 350 13.69 2.23 -1.55
C PRO A 350 14.99 1.54 -1.16
N VAL A 351 15.39 1.70 0.10
CA VAL A 351 16.60 1.08 0.63
C VAL A 351 16.43 -0.44 0.59
N THR A 352 17.40 -1.12 -0.02
CA THR A 352 17.46 -2.59 -0.08
C THR A 352 18.12 -3.16 1.16
N GLN A 353 19.20 -2.52 1.62
CA GLN A 353 19.96 -2.99 2.76
C GLN A 353 20.62 -1.83 3.52
N THR A 354 20.60 -1.93 4.85
CA THR A 354 21.39 -1.07 5.71
C THR A 354 22.69 -1.80 6.06
N LEU A 355 23.83 -1.20 5.72
CA LEU A 355 25.16 -1.77 5.89
C LEU A 355 25.89 -1.14 7.08
N ALA A 356 26.90 -1.87 7.57
CA ALA A 356 27.88 -1.31 8.48
C ALA A 356 28.69 -0.18 7.79
N PRO A 357 29.29 0.74 8.56
CA PRO A 357 30.01 1.89 7.99
C PRO A 357 31.22 1.49 7.14
N SER A 358 31.84 0.34 7.46
CA SER A 358 32.98 -0.20 6.73
C SER A 358 32.51 -1.15 5.63
N LEU A 359 32.70 -0.76 4.37
CA LEU A 359 32.31 -1.51 3.18
C LEU A 359 33.46 -2.39 2.70
N SER A 360 33.24 -3.70 2.69
CA SER A 360 34.19 -4.68 2.19
C SER A 360 33.47 -5.92 1.62
N GLY A 361 34.19 -6.76 0.88
CA GLY A 361 33.64 -7.99 0.33
C GLY A 361 32.86 -7.77 -0.96
N THR A 362 31.82 -8.56 -1.19
CA THR A 362 31.03 -8.52 -2.42
C THR A 362 29.59 -8.10 -2.14
N LEU A 363 29.08 -7.12 -2.88
CA LEU A 363 27.71 -6.64 -2.81
C LEU A 363 26.98 -6.87 -4.14
N PRO A 364 25.72 -7.36 -4.12
CA PRO A 364 24.89 -7.47 -5.31
C PRO A 364 24.35 -6.08 -5.74
N GLY A 365 23.53 -6.02 -6.79
CA GLY A 365 22.79 -4.81 -7.11
C GLY A 365 21.79 -4.45 -6.00
N GLY A 366 21.68 -3.16 -5.65
CA GLY A 366 20.80 -2.68 -4.59
C GLY A 366 21.00 -1.22 -4.22
N VAL A 367 20.17 -0.76 -3.27
CA VAL A 367 20.25 0.55 -2.62
C VAL A 367 20.72 0.36 -1.18
N TYR A 368 21.81 1.03 -0.82
CA TYR A 368 22.56 0.84 0.41
C TYR A 368 22.61 2.12 1.24
N THR A 369 22.30 2.01 2.53
CA THR A 369 22.45 3.10 3.51
C THR A 369 23.21 2.62 4.73
N THR A 370 23.55 3.51 5.64
CA THR A 370 24.28 3.23 6.89
C THR A 370 23.61 3.91 8.07
N THR A 371 23.64 3.26 9.23
CA THR A 371 23.07 3.80 10.48
C THR A 371 23.91 4.93 11.07
N THR A 372 25.22 4.95 10.82
CA THR A 372 26.11 6.02 11.34
C THR A 372 26.15 7.24 10.43
N GLY A 373 25.54 7.14 9.24
CA GLY A 373 25.56 8.20 8.26
C GLY A 373 26.89 8.41 7.55
N ALA A 374 27.90 7.54 7.71
CA ALA A 374 29.18 7.63 7.00
C ALA A 374 29.61 6.28 6.43
N PHE A 375 30.26 6.30 5.26
CA PHE A 375 30.86 5.10 4.65
C PHE A 375 32.37 5.21 4.55
N THR A 376 33.05 4.10 4.81
CA THR A 376 34.48 3.91 4.58
C THR A 376 34.68 2.65 3.75
N VAL A 377 35.50 2.71 2.69
CA VAL A 377 35.91 1.53 1.91
C VAL A 377 37.39 1.29 2.20
N PRO A 378 37.77 0.54 3.25
CA PRO A 378 39.18 0.47 3.67
C PRO A 378 40.07 -0.44 2.80
N GLY A 379 39.47 -1.21 1.89
CA GLY A 379 40.18 -2.21 1.09
C GLY A 379 39.46 -2.47 -0.23
N THR A 380 39.27 -3.74 -0.56
CA THR A 380 38.58 -4.13 -1.80
C THR A 380 37.09 -4.33 -1.56
N LEU A 381 36.28 -3.63 -2.37
CA LEU A 381 34.84 -3.79 -2.48
C LEU A 381 34.51 -4.27 -3.90
N THR A 382 33.81 -5.39 -4.02
CA THR A 382 33.38 -5.94 -5.30
C THR A 382 31.88 -5.71 -5.48
N LEU A 383 31.51 -5.08 -6.58
CA LEU A 383 30.13 -4.88 -7.01
C LEU A 383 29.80 -5.93 -8.06
N ASP A 384 28.95 -6.88 -7.69
CA ASP A 384 28.66 -8.06 -8.50
C ASP A 384 27.23 -7.98 -9.05
N ALA A 385 27.12 -7.82 -10.36
CA ALA A 385 25.84 -7.75 -11.05
C ALA A 385 25.14 -9.11 -11.20
N LYS A 386 25.79 -10.23 -10.84
CA LYS A 386 25.25 -11.59 -10.95
C LYS A 386 24.72 -11.93 -12.36
N GLY A 387 25.32 -11.36 -13.39
CA GLY A 387 24.92 -11.54 -14.79
C GLY A 387 23.93 -10.50 -15.31
N ASP A 388 23.34 -9.67 -14.45
CA ASP A 388 22.41 -8.60 -14.85
C ASP A 388 23.15 -7.29 -15.14
N SER A 389 23.42 -7.02 -16.42
CA SER A 389 24.10 -5.77 -16.82
C SER A 389 23.29 -4.48 -16.56
N THR A 390 22.02 -4.60 -16.15
CA THR A 390 21.16 -3.48 -15.75
C THR A 390 21.16 -3.25 -14.23
N ALA A 391 21.83 -4.12 -13.47
CA ALA A 391 21.96 -4.01 -12.02
C ALA A 391 22.56 -2.66 -11.62
N ARG A 392 21.95 -2.03 -10.62
CA ARG A 392 22.32 -0.71 -10.09
C ARG A 392 22.84 -0.83 -8.67
N PHE A 393 23.84 -0.03 -8.35
CA PHE A 393 24.45 0.01 -7.03
C PHE A 393 24.36 1.46 -6.55
N ILE A 394 23.51 1.72 -5.56
CA ILE A 394 23.23 3.08 -5.09
C ILE A 394 23.62 3.15 -3.62
N PHE A 395 24.65 3.92 -3.30
CA PHE A 395 25.10 4.13 -1.93
C PHE A 395 24.67 5.52 -1.47
N THR A 396 23.91 5.60 -0.39
CA THR A 396 23.45 6.86 0.20
C THR A 396 24.01 7.04 1.60
N THR A 397 24.67 8.17 1.83
CA THR A 397 25.24 8.55 3.12
C THR A 397 24.87 9.99 3.45
N THR A 398 24.51 10.27 4.71
CA THR A 398 24.11 11.61 5.16
C THR A 398 25.30 12.49 5.56
N SER A 399 26.45 11.87 5.80
CA SER A 399 27.72 12.51 6.15
C SER A 399 28.77 12.17 5.08
N THR A 400 29.90 11.58 5.47
CA THR A 400 31.08 11.46 4.64
C THR A 400 31.18 10.11 3.90
N LEU A 401 32.00 10.12 2.85
CA LEU A 401 32.52 8.92 2.18
C LEU A 401 34.04 8.99 2.20
N THR A 402 34.69 7.95 2.72
CA THR A 402 36.15 7.85 2.79
C THR A 402 36.64 6.59 2.08
N MET A 403 37.56 6.73 1.14
CA MET A 403 38.30 5.62 0.56
C MET A 403 39.78 5.86 0.85
N PRO A 404 40.38 5.20 1.86
CA PRO A 404 41.80 5.34 2.18
C PRO A 404 42.70 4.95 1.00
N ARG A 405 44.01 5.25 1.09
CA ARG A 405 44.99 4.80 0.09
C ARG A 405 44.89 3.29 -0.18
N GLY A 406 45.02 2.91 -1.45
CA GLY A 406 44.97 1.51 -1.87
C GLY A 406 43.58 0.88 -1.88
N SER A 407 42.50 1.65 -1.66
CA SER A 407 41.13 1.14 -1.76
C SER A 407 40.79 0.77 -3.20
N ARG A 408 39.97 -0.26 -3.40
CA ARG A 408 39.64 -0.77 -4.74
C ARG A 408 38.16 -1.09 -4.87
N ILE A 409 37.50 -0.49 -5.86
CA ILE A 409 36.16 -0.91 -6.28
C ILE A 409 36.29 -1.75 -7.54
N LEU A 410 35.92 -3.02 -7.44
CA LEU A 410 35.91 -3.98 -8.55
C LEU A 410 34.49 -4.16 -9.06
N LEU A 411 34.34 -4.21 -10.38
CA LEU A 411 33.06 -4.50 -11.04
C LEU A 411 33.12 -5.94 -11.58
N ALA A 412 32.16 -6.77 -11.17
CA ALA A 412 32.12 -8.19 -11.52
C ALA A 412 30.82 -8.58 -12.23
N ASN A 413 30.90 -9.65 -13.02
CA ASN A 413 29.77 -10.34 -13.65
C ASN A 413 28.76 -9.42 -14.36
N GLY A 414 29.26 -8.48 -15.16
CA GLY A 414 28.44 -7.55 -15.95
C GLY A 414 28.12 -6.22 -15.27
N ALA A 415 28.65 -5.96 -14.07
CA ALA A 415 28.48 -4.66 -13.40
C ALA A 415 29.15 -3.55 -14.21
N LYS A 416 28.44 -2.43 -14.39
CA LYS A 416 28.89 -1.27 -15.16
C LYS A 416 29.05 -0.07 -14.24
N ALA A 417 30.15 0.67 -14.38
CA ALA A 417 30.40 1.89 -13.62
C ALA A 417 29.28 2.94 -13.81
N ALA A 418 28.66 2.99 -15.00
CA ALA A 418 27.53 3.88 -15.27
C ALA A 418 26.31 3.62 -14.36
N ASN A 419 26.18 2.40 -13.84
CA ASN A 419 25.10 2.00 -12.95
C ASN A 419 25.45 2.11 -11.46
N VAL A 420 26.66 2.57 -11.13
CA VAL A 420 27.12 2.78 -9.74
C VAL A 420 26.96 4.25 -9.38
N TRP A 421 26.32 4.53 -8.24
CA TRP A 421 25.99 5.88 -7.78
C TRP A 421 26.33 6.04 -6.30
N TRP A 422 27.05 7.11 -5.97
CA TRP A 422 27.44 7.47 -4.62
C TRP A 422 26.84 8.83 -4.26
N ILE A 423 25.83 8.83 -3.40
CA ILE A 423 25.17 10.02 -2.89
C ILE A 423 25.75 10.34 -1.52
N VAL A 424 26.58 11.38 -1.47
CA VAL A 424 27.33 11.76 -0.27
C VAL A 424 26.77 13.04 0.32
N GLY A 425 26.55 13.07 1.63
CA GLY A 425 25.84 14.15 2.30
C GLY A 425 26.69 15.37 2.63
N THR A 426 27.99 15.17 2.89
CA THR A 426 28.92 16.25 3.22
C THR A 426 30.18 16.19 2.37
N THR A 427 31.15 15.35 2.72
CA THR A 427 32.45 15.31 2.02
C THR A 427 32.81 13.92 1.52
N ALA A 428 33.49 13.89 0.37
CA ALA A 428 34.06 12.67 -0.17
C ALA A 428 35.59 12.79 -0.24
N THR A 429 36.28 11.84 0.37
CA THR A 429 37.74 11.74 0.32
C THR A 429 38.12 10.43 -0.36
N ILE A 430 38.76 10.49 -1.53
CA ILE A 430 39.12 9.31 -2.32
C ILE A 430 40.63 9.28 -2.53
N GLY A 431 41.26 8.30 -1.89
CA GLY A 431 42.70 8.10 -1.90
C GLY A 431 43.46 9.10 -1.04
N SER A 432 44.73 8.77 -0.83
CA SER A 432 45.75 9.61 -0.21
C SER A 432 47.11 9.15 -0.71
N SER A 433 48.16 9.91 -0.41
CA SER A 433 49.50 9.61 -0.93
C SER A 433 50.03 8.24 -0.49
N GLY A 434 50.72 7.56 -1.41
CA GLY A 434 51.50 6.35 -1.17
C GLY A 434 50.95 5.08 -1.80
N SER A 435 49.72 5.07 -2.29
CA SER A 435 49.19 3.96 -3.09
C SER A 435 47.94 4.35 -3.88
N THR A 436 47.88 3.92 -5.14
CA THR A 436 46.78 4.25 -6.04
C THR A 436 45.46 3.65 -5.58
N THR A 437 44.44 4.50 -5.47
CA THR A 437 43.05 4.11 -5.14
C THR A 437 42.25 3.98 -6.43
N THR A 438 41.49 2.88 -6.58
CA THR A 438 40.63 2.68 -7.76
C THR A 438 39.16 2.79 -7.35
N ALA A 439 38.48 3.76 -7.93
CA ALA A 439 37.10 4.11 -7.65
C ALA A 439 36.23 3.91 -8.90
N ALA A 440 34.97 3.53 -8.71
CA ALA A 440 34.03 3.32 -9.80
C ALA A 440 32.66 3.90 -9.47
N GLY A 441 32.09 4.60 -10.44
CA GLY A 441 30.74 5.15 -10.38
C GLY A 441 30.66 6.67 -10.43
N ASN A 442 29.43 7.13 -10.23
CA ASN A 442 29.05 8.53 -10.29
C ASN A 442 28.91 9.07 -8.87
N TYR A 443 29.76 10.01 -8.48
CA TYR A 443 29.78 10.57 -7.13
C TYR A 443 29.08 11.93 -7.13
N ILE A 444 28.01 12.06 -6.34
CA ILE A 444 27.32 13.33 -6.13
C ILE A 444 27.42 13.70 -4.65
N VAL A 445 28.29 14.67 -4.38
CA VAL A 445 28.70 15.10 -3.04
C VAL A 445 28.06 16.44 -2.72
N ASN A 446 27.33 16.53 -1.61
CA ASN A 446 26.73 17.77 -1.15
C ASN A 446 27.67 18.59 -0.25
N GLY A 447 28.91 18.73 -0.70
CA GLY A 447 30.00 19.47 -0.08
C GLY A 447 31.29 19.17 -0.84
N ALA A 448 32.45 19.38 -0.21
CA ALA A 448 33.73 19.27 -0.90
C ALA A 448 34.12 17.82 -1.24
N ALA A 449 34.79 17.64 -2.37
CA ALA A 449 35.40 16.36 -2.76
C ALA A 449 36.92 16.53 -2.89
N ALA A 450 37.69 15.64 -2.24
CA ALA A 450 39.13 15.61 -2.30
C ALA A 450 39.60 14.27 -2.84
N LEU A 451 40.42 14.29 -3.89
CA LEU A 451 40.98 13.09 -4.51
C LEU A 451 42.50 13.18 -4.60
N SER A 452 43.18 12.10 -4.25
CA SER A 452 44.65 12.04 -4.31
C SER A 452 45.12 10.64 -4.68
N GLN A 453 45.99 10.56 -5.69
CA GLN A 453 46.47 9.29 -6.27
C GLN A 453 45.31 8.33 -6.55
N ALA A 454 44.25 8.84 -7.19
CA ALA A 454 43.04 8.09 -7.45
C ALA A 454 42.80 7.91 -8.95
N THR A 455 42.22 6.77 -9.33
CA THR A 455 41.68 6.54 -10.67
C THR A 455 40.19 6.29 -10.54
N VAL A 456 39.38 7.19 -11.07
CA VAL A 456 37.92 7.12 -11.03
C VAL A 456 37.41 6.72 -12.41
N THR A 457 36.75 5.56 -12.50
CA THR A 457 35.95 5.19 -13.68
C THR A 457 34.52 5.68 -13.44
N GLY A 458 34.24 6.88 -13.90
CA GLY A 458 33.01 7.62 -13.66
C GLY A 458 33.28 9.10 -13.49
N ARG A 459 32.51 9.77 -12.65
CA ARG A 459 32.48 11.24 -12.55
C ARG A 459 32.33 11.71 -11.12
N ILE A 460 32.85 12.90 -10.83
CA ILE A 460 32.77 13.56 -9.54
C ILE A 460 31.99 14.85 -9.68
N VAL A 461 30.91 14.97 -8.90
CA VAL A 461 30.12 16.19 -8.77
C VAL A 461 30.15 16.66 -7.32
N SER A 462 30.62 17.88 -7.10
CA SER A 462 30.49 18.61 -5.82
C SER A 462 29.40 19.66 -5.97
N ALA A 463 28.22 19.38 -5.42
CA ALA A 463 27.01 20.18 -5.62
C ALA A 463 27.03 21.52 -4.86
N THR A 464 27.84 21.64 -3.80
CA THR A 464 27.92 22.83 -2.96
C THR A 464 29.35 23.25 -2.60
N GLY A 465 30.36 22.47 -2.98
CA GLY A 465 31.76 22.68 -2.60
C GLY A 465 32.73 22.75 -3.77
N ALA A 466 34.01 22.66 -3.42
CA ALA A 466 35.12 22.57 -4.35
C ALA A 466 35.49 21.10 -4.60
N ILE A 467 36.18 20.87 -5.72
CA ILE A 467 36.91 19.63 -6.00
C ILE A 467 38.41 19.94 -5.92
N SER A 468 39.13 19.20 -5.10
CA SER A 468 40.60 19.27 -5.02
C SER A 468 41.19 17.95 -5.49
N LEU A 469 42.13 18.00 -6.44
CA LEU A 469 42.77 16.85 -7.05
C LEU A 469 44.29 16.89 -6.82
N SER A 470 44.90 15.72 -6.81
CA SER A 470 46.36 15.55 -6.94
C SER A 470 46.66 14.18 -7.55
N ALA A 471 47.42 14.14 -8.65
CA ALA A 471 47.77 12.90 -9.35
C ALA A 471 46.58 11.96 -9.56
N THR A 472 45.46 12.51 -10.02
CA THR A 472 44.18 11.80 -10.12
C THR A 472 43.70 11.74 -11.57
N THR A 473 43.22 10.56 -12.00
CA THR A 473 42.61 10.39 -13.33
C THR A 473 41.11 10.14 -13.18
N VAL A 474 40.28 10.88 -13.92
CA VAL A 474 38.82 10.73 -13.93
C VAL A 474 38.31 10.46 -15.35
N ASN A 475 37.68 9.30 -15.54
CA ASN A 475 37.18 8.86 -16.83
C ASN A 475 35.66 8.69 -16.80
N PRO A 476 34.86 9.69 -17.22
CA PRO A 476 33.41 9.59 -17.21
C PRO A 476 32.90 8.47 -18.10
N VAL A 477 31.80 7.86 -17.68
CA VAL A 477 31.14 6.74 -18.36
C VAL A 477 29.68 7.07 -18.61
N ASN A 478 29.16 6.72 -19.78
CA ASN A 478 27.78 7.02 -20.19
C ASN A 478 26.88 5.79 -20.13
#